data_AF-A0AAU0F0C7-F1
#
_entry.id   AF-A0AAU0F0C7-F1
#
_cell.length_a   1.000
_cell.length_b   1.000
_cell.length_c   1.000
_cell.angle_alpha   90.00
_cell.angle_beta   90.00
_cell.angle_gamma   90.00
#
_symmetry.space_group_name_H-M   'P 1'
#
loop_
_entity.id
_entity.type
_entity.pdbx_description
1 polymer ?
#
loop_
_entity_poly.entity_id
_entity_poly.type
_entity_poly.pdbx_seq_one_letter_code
_entity_poly.pdbx_strand_id
1 'polypeptide(L)'
;METILPKAKQPTFHPLKIVKKEQLTKNTFSLEFEIPSEWQEAFRFEAGQYVSVKFYHGGKTFIKDYSITSAPYEGTIALGIKCNSENSSSEILYKHYNIGDILEVGEPNGRFTLISKPAEFRTILGFAAGIGITPILSHFKHILHSEPRSRLFLFYGNKNREEVVFKKELELLKSQYGERLEIHYFYSQEKIGNPLYEGRLDDKRLDLIINQLMMIDDTDEEVTLWDSVDEVLICGKGEMIKS
;
A
#
# COMPACT_ATOMS: atom_id res chain seq x y z
N MET A 1 28.06 -32.51 -2.96
CA MET A 1 27.05 -32.15 -3.95
C MET A 1 26.56 -30.77 -3.58
N GLU A 2 27.03 -29.75 -4.30
CA GLU A 2 26.56 -28.39 -4.08
C GLU A 2 25.08 -28.31 -4.49
N THR A 3 24.22 -27.99 -3.54
CA THR A 3 22.80 -27.77 -3.78
C THR A 3 22.67 -26.53 -4.64
N ILE A 4 22.51 -26.72 -5.96
CA ILE A 4 22.20 -25.65 -6.89
C ILE A 4 20.82 -25.12 -6.49
N LEU A 5 20.78 -24.00 -5.76
CA LEU A 5 19.57 -23.25 -5.53
C LEU A 5 18.94 -22.94 -6.89
N PRO A 6 17.64 -23.21 -7.11
CA PRO A 6 17.00 -22.89 -8.38
C PRO A 6 17.16 -21.39 -8.65
N LYS A 7 17.74 -21.04 -9.81
CA LYS A 7 17.78 -19.65 -10.28
C LYS A 7 16.34 -19.12 -10.26
N ALA A 8 16.11 -18.02 -9.54
CA ALA A 8 14.83 -17.34 -9.55
C ALA A 8 14.40 -17.12 -11.00
N LYS A 9 13.18 -17.54 -11.35
CA LYS A 9 12.60 -17.35 -12.69
C LYS A 9 12.59 -15.85 -12.95
N GLN A 10 13.27 -15.40 -14.00
CA GLN A 10 13.24 -13.98 -14.37
C GLN A 10 11.81 -13.58 -14.73
N PRO A 11 11.34 -12.40 -14.30
CA PRO A 11 9.99 -11.95 -14.63
C PRO A 11 9.86 -11.80 -16.14
N THR A 12 8.80 -12.40 -16.70
CA THR A 12 8.36 -12.12 -18.07
C THR A 12 7.77 -10.72 -18.09
N PHE A 13 8.20 -9.88 -19.05
CA PHE A 13 7.68 -8.53 -19.23
C PHE A 13 6.69 -8.50 -20.38
N HIS A 14 5.63 -7.72 -20.21
CA HIS A 14 4.58 -7.50 -21.19
C HIS A 14 4.37 -6.00 -21.42
N PRO A 15 4.13 -5.56 -22.67
CA PRO A 15 3.88 -4.15 -22.96
C PRO A 15 2.49 -3.75 -22.48
N LEU A 16 2.40 -2.87 -21.49
CA LEU A 16 1.13 -2.31 -21.00
C LEU A 16 1.08 -0.80 -21.24
N LYS A 17 -0.11 -0.31 -21.61
CA LYS A 17 -0.36 1.11 -21.88
C LYS A 17 -0.77 1.84 -20.62
N ILE A 18 -0.20 3.01 -20.38
CA ILE A 18 -0.61 3.92 -19.31
C ILE A 18 -1.95 4.53 -19.68
N VAL A 19 -2.98 4.26 -18.88
CA VAL A 19 -4.34 4.81 -19.06
C VAL A 19 -4.67 5.94 -18.09
N LYS A 20 -4.00 5.98 -16.94
CA LYS A 20 -4.15 7.07 -15.97
C LYS A 20 -2.79 7.49 -15.42
N LYS A 21 -2.64 8.78 -15.16
CA LYS A 21 -1.52 9.37 -14.43
C LYS A 21 -2.04 10.55 -13.62
N GLU A 22 -1.82 10.54 -12.31
CA GLU A 22 -2.33 11.56 -11.41
C GLU A 22 -1.25 11.95 -10.39
N GLN A 23 -1.03 13.25 -10.21
CA GLN A 23 -0.19 13.76 -9.14
C GLN A 23 -0.94 13.69 -7.81
N LEU A 24 -0.41 12.95 -6.84
CA LEU A 24 -1.05 12.73 -5.54
C LEU A 24 -0.58 13.74 -4.49
N THR A 25 0.73 14.01 -4.48
CA THR A 25 1.37 15.01 -3.61
C THR A 25 2.49 15.73 -4.37
N LYS A 26 3.26 16.60 -3.70
CA LYS A 26 4.42 17.27 -4.32
C LYS A 26 5.45 16.30 -4.90
N ASN A 27 5.63 15.13 -4.28
CA ASN A 27 6.68 14.17 -4.65
C ASN A 27 6.14 12.76 -4.92
N THR A 28 4.84 12.60 -5.10
CA THR A 28 4.22 11.30 -5.31
C THR A 28 3.16 11.40 -6.40
N PHE A 29 3.13 10.41 -7.28
CA PHE A 29 2.15 10.29 -8.35
C PHE A 29 1.66 8.85 -8.46
N SER A 30 0.56 8.64 -9.19
CA SER A 30 0.07 7.32 -9.55
C SER A 30 0.16 7.09 -11.05
N LEU A 31 0.25 5.81 -11.42
CA LEU A 31 0.06 5.32 -12.78
C LEU A 31 -0.95 4.18 -12.73
N GLU A 32 -1.75 4.06 -13.79
CA GLU A 32 -2.63 2.91 -14.01
C GLU A 32 -2.41 2.37 -15.42
N PHE A 33 -2.37 1.05 -15.53
CA PHE A 33 -2.18 0.33 -16.78
C PHE A 33 -3.43 -0.44 -17.15
N GLU A 34 -3.81 -0.40 -18.44
CA GLU A 34 -4.77 -1.37 -18.97
C GLU A 34 -4.10 -2.73 -19.12
N ILE A 35 -4.84 -3.79 -18.83
CA ILE A 35 -4.40 -5.17 -19.05
C ILE A 35 -5.11 -5.68 -20.32
N PRO A 36 -4.42 -5.85 -21.45
CA PRO A 36 -4.99 -6.44 -22.65
C PRO A 36 -5.59 -7.82 -22.36
N SER A 37 -6.67 -8.17 -23.09
CA SER A 37 -7.39 -9.44 -22.88
C SER A 37 -6.50 -10.69 -22.93
N GLU A 38 -5.49 -10.65 -23.81
CA GLU A 38 -4.48 -11.69 -23.98
C GLU A 38 -3.63 -11.92 -22.71
N TRP A 39 -3.35 -10.87 -21.91
CA TRP A 39 -2.50 -10.95 -20.71
C TRP A 39 -3.27 -11.04 -19.39
N GLN A 40 -4.61 -11.16 -19.43
CA GLN A 40 -5.45 -11.21 -18.24
C GLN A 40 -5.01 -12.28 -17.23
N GLU A 41 -4.67 -13.49 -17.70
CA GLU A 41 -4.21 -14.56 -16.80
C GLU A 41 -2.84 -14.27 -16.19
N ALA A 42 -1.91 -13.71 -16.99
CA ALA A 42 -0.55 -13.39 -16.55
C ALA A 42 -0.51 -12.27 -15.49
N PHE A 43 -1.55 -11.43 -15.44
CA PHE A 43 -1.68 -10.34 -14.48
C PHE A 43 -2.70 -10.60 -13.38
N ARG A 44 -3.13 -11.85 -13.16
CA ARG A 44 -3.85 -12.20 -11.93
C ARG A 44 -2.91 -12.06 -10.75
N PHE A 45 -3.36 -11.38 -9.70
CA PHE A 45 -2.56 -11.10 -8.52
C PHE A 45 -3.37 -11.25 -7.24
N GLU A 46 -2.65 -11.42 -6.14
CA GLU A 46 -3.18 -11.30 -4.79
C GLU A 46 -2.89 -9.91 -4.24
N ALA A 47 -3.81 -9.38 -3.43
CA ALA A 47 -3.63 -8.07 -2.82
C ALA A 47 -2.31 -7.98 -2.04
N GLY A 48 -1.62 -6.84 -2.18
CA GLY A 48 -0.30 -6.58 -1.57
C GLY A 48 0.92 -7.01 -2.40
N GLN A 49 0.73 -7.69 -3.53
CA GLN A 49 1.79 -7.96 -4.49
C GLN A 49 2.32 -6.70 -5.21
N TYR A 50 3.42 -6.85 -5.93
CA TYR A 50 4.08 -5.80 -6.71
C TYR A 50 4.31 -6.23 -8.16
N VAL A 51 4.58 -5.27 -9.03
CA VAL A 51 5.08 -5.51 -10.40
C VAL A 51 6.42 -4.81 -10.61
N SER A 52 7.25 -5.34 -11.50
CA SER A 52 8.44 -4.65 -11.98
C SER A 52 8.11 -3.80 -13.21
N VAL A 53 8.39 -2.51 -13.18
CA VAL A 53 8.24 -1.62 -14.35
C VAL A 53 9.62 -1.37 -14.96
N LYS A 54 9.76 -1.71 -16.25
CA LYS A 54 10.95 -1.52 -17.04
C LYS A 54 10.73 -0.42 -18.09
N PHE A 55 11.67 0.51 -18.15
CA PHE A 55 11.59 1.66 -19.05
C PHE A 55 12.99 2.15 -19.45
N TYR A 56 13.07 2.93 -20.54
CA TYR A 56 14.32 3.36 -21.14
C TYR A 56 14.40 4.88 -21.26
N HIS A 57 15.48 5.47 -20.77
CA HIS A 57 15.71 6.90 -20.91
C HIS A 57 17.21 7.20 -20.99
N GLY A 58 17.61 8.03 -21.95
CA GLY A 58 18.98 8.54 -22.06
C GLY A 58 20.07 7.47 -22.15
N GLY A 59 19.88 6.44 -22.99
CA GLY A 59 20.90 5.37 -23.13
C GLY A 59 20.81 4.25 -22.09
N LYS A 60 19.91 4.35 -21.11
CA LYS A 60 19.87 3.45 -19.95
C LYS A 60 18.50 2.81 -19.77
N THR A 61 18.51 1.54 -19.37
CA THR A 61 17.32 0.82 -18.94
C THR A 61 17.19 0.88 -17.42
N PHE A 62 16.00 1.19 -16.94
CA PHE A 62 15.64 1.17 -15.53
C PHE A 62 14.62 0.06 -15.30
N ILE A 63 14.77 -0.67 -14.19
CA ILE A 63 13.79 -1.66 -13.71
C ILE A 63 13.55 -1.36 -12.24
N LYS A 64 12.28 -1.14 -11.86
CA LYS A 64 11.88 -0.81 -10.49
C LYS A 64 10.61 -1.54 -10.10
N ASP A 65 10.59 -2.02 -8.87
CA ASP A 65 9.44 -2.71 -8.30
C ASP A 65 8.53 -1.70 -7.61
N TYR A 66 7.22 -1.85 -7.84
CA TYR A 66 6.18 -1.02 -7.26
C TYR A 66 5.03 -1.89 -6.80
N SER A 67 4.67 -1.79 -5.51
CA SER A 67 3.47 -2.45 -5.00
C SER A 67 2.23 -1.97 -5.73
N ILE A 68 1.36 -2.92 -6.05
CA ILE A 68 0.07 -2.67 -6.69
C ILE A 68 -0.82 -2.02 -5.64
N THR A 69 -1.49 -0.93 -6.01
CA THR A 69 -2.44 -0.20 -5.15
C THR A 69 -3.90 -0.55 -5.44
N SER A 70 -4.18 -1.07 -6.64
CA SER A 70 -5.49 -1.62 -6.97
C SER A 70 -5.72 -2.96 -6.26
N ALA A 71 -6.97 -3.30 -6.02
CA ALA A 71 -7.38 -4.64 -5.57
C ALA A 71 -7.56 -5.58 -6.78
N PRO A 72 -7.40 -6.90 -6.57
CA PRO A 72 -7.55 -7.89 -7.64
C PRO A 72 -8.88 -7.80 -8.43
N TYR A 73 -9.98 -7.41 -7.78
CA TYR A 73 -11.29 -7.30 -8.42
C TYR A 73 -11.42 -6.09 -9.36
N GLU A 74 -10.53 -5.11 -9.29
CA GLU A 74 -10.59 -3.90 -10.11
C GLU A 74 -10.10 -4.15 -11.55
N GLY A 75 -9.39 -5.25 -11.81
CA GLY A 75 -8.99 -5.65 -13.17
C GLY A 75 -7.95 -4.74 -13.83
N THR A 76 -7.26 -3.91 -13.05
CA THR A 76 -6.19 -3.01 -13.52
C THR A 76 -4.95 -3.11 -12.64
N ILE A 77 -3.79 -2.71 -13.16
CA ILE A 77 -2.58 -2.51 -12.36
C ILE A 77 -2.43 -1.01 -12.09
N ALA A 78 -2.76 -0.59 -10.88
CA ALA A 78 -2.52 0.77 -10.39
C ALA A 78 -1.31 0.79 -9.45
N LEU A 79 -0.49 1.83 -9.51
CA LEU A 79 0.74 2.00 -8.73
C LEU A 79 0.76 3.37 -8.03
N GLY A 80 1.39 3.43 -6.86
CA GLY A 80 1.79 4.67 -6.21
C GLY A 80 3.32 4.82 -6.19
N ILE A 81 3.85 5.92 -6.74
CA ILE A 81 5.27 6.09 -6.97
C ILE A 81 5.75 7.39 -6.33
N LYS A 82 6.72 7.27 -5.40
CA LYS A 82 7.38 8.41 -4.77
C LYS A 82 8.68 8.78 -5.49
N CYS A 83 8.83 10.05 -5.82
CA CYS A 83 10.07 10.64 -6.33
C CYS A 83 11.06 10.87 -5.18
N ASN A 84 12.20 10.17 -5.22
CA ASN A 84 13.21 10.26 -4.16
C ASN A 84 14.15 11.46 -4.32
N SER A 85 14.39 11.90 -5.56
CA SER A 85 15.22 13.05 -5.91
C SER A 85 14.97 13.51 -7.36
N GLU A 86 15.43 14.71 -7.72
CA GLU A 86 15.22 15.33 -9.04
C GLU A 86 15.81 14.54 -10.23
N ASN A 87 16.77 13.65 -9.96
CA ASN A 87 17.41 12.79 -10.97
C ASN A 87 17.14 11.30 -10.73
N SER A 88 16.18 10.98 -9.86
CA SER A 88 15.80 9.59 -9.58
C SER A 88 15.09 8.95 -10.77
N SER A 89 15.17 7.63 -10.90
CA SER A 89 14.44 6.91 -11.95
C SER A 89 12.93 7.14 -11.88
N SER A 90 12.36 7.28 -10.66
CA SER A 90 10.96 7.66 -10.45
C SER A 90 10.61 9.05 -10.99
N GLU A 91 11.53 10.01 -10.87
CA GLU A 91 11.34 11.36 -11.40
C GLU A 91 11.45 11.38 -12.93
N ILE A 92 12.36 10.60 -13.49
CA ILE A 92 12.46 10.38 -14.94
C ILE A 92 11.14 9.77 -15.46
N LEU A 93 10.65 8.72 -14.80
CA LEU A 93 9.37 8.09 -15.12
C LEU A 93 8.23 9.11 -15.08
N TYR A 94 8.17 9.93 -14.04
CA TYR A 94 7.18 10.99 -13.90
C TYR A 94 7.26 12.04 -15.01
N LYS A 95 8.45 12.48 -15.41
CA LYS A 95 8.59 13.58 -16.39
C LYS A 95 8.43 13.14 -17.83
N HIS A 96 8.80 11.91 -18.16
CA HIS A 96 8.98 11.48 -19.55
C HIS A 96 7.99 10.44 -20.06
N TYR A 97 7.15 9.87 -19.20
CA TYR A 97 6.10 8.93 -19.59
C TYR A 97 4.72 9.47 -19.21
N ASN A 98 3.80 9.45 -20.15
CA ASN A 98 2.47 10.04 -20.04
C ASN A 98 1.38 9.03 -20.41
N ILE A 99 0.13 9.43 -20.19
CA ILE A 99 -1.03 8.66 -20.63
C ILE A 99 -0.91 8.40 -22.14
N GLY A 100 -1.10 7.15 -22.54
CA GLY A 100 -0.93 6.69 -23.91
C GLY A 100 0.41 6.00 -24.19
N ASP A 101 1.44 6.26 -23.39
CA ASP A 101 2.74 5.60 -23.55
C ASP A 101 2.68 4.15 -23.08
N ILE A 102 3.57 3.32 -23.65
CA ILE A 102 3.69 1.90 -23.34
C ILE A 102 4.95 1.68 -22.50
N LEU A 103 4.81 0.90 -21.43
CA LEU A 103 5.89 0.44 -20.57
C LEU A 103 5.91 -1.09 -20.52
N GLU A 104 7.11 -1.64 -20.29
CA GLU A 104 7.28 -3.06 -20.07
C GLU A 104 6.98 -3.36 -18.59
N VAL A 105 5.92 -4.11 -18.31
CA VAL A 105 5.50 -4.46 -16.95
C VAL A 105 5.65 -5.95 -16.73
N GLY A 106 6.35 -6.32 -15.67
CA GLY A 106 6.53 -7.72 -15.26
C GLY A 106 5.27 -8.29 -14.63
N GLU A 107 5.10 -9.60 -14.75
CA GLU A 107 4.03 -10.34 -14.05
C GLU A 107 4.07 -10.08 -12.53
N PRO A 108 2.91 -10.02 -11.84
CA PRO A 108 2.82 -9.79 -10.41
C PRO A 108 3.67 -10.78 -9.58
N ASN A 109 4.31 -10.27 -8.53
CA ASN A 109 5.15 -11.05 -7.62
C ASN A 109 5.06 -10.53 -6.18
N GLY A 110 5.65 -11.25 -5.24
CA GLY A 110 5.66 -10.91 -3.82
C GLY A 110 4.86 -11.88 -2.98
N ARG A 111 5.19 -11.89 -1.69
CA ARG A 111 4.61 -12.80 -0.67
C ARG A 111 3.85 -12.04 0.42
N PHE A 112 3.68 -10.74 0.26
CA PHE A 112 2.96 -9.90 1.23
C PHE A 112 1.45 -9.98 0.93
N THR A 113 0.90 -11.18 1.07
CA THR A 113 -0.48 -11.52 0.74
C THR A 113 -1.18 -12.10 1.96
N LEU A 114 -2.51 -12.15 1.93
CA LEU A 114 -3.33 -12.73 2.99
C LEU A 114 -4.27 -13.78 2.38
N ILE A 115 -4.53 -14.84 3.13
CA ILE A 115 -5.56 -15.81 2.77
C ILE A 115 -6.93 -15.17 3.03
N SER A 116 -7.79 -15.17 2.02
CA SER A 116 -9.14 -14.61 2.17
C SER A 116 -10.03 -15.52 3.03
N LYS A 117 -10.78 -14.91 3.95
CA LYS A 117 -11.63 -15.60 4.94
C LYS A 117 -13.00 -14.91 5.06
N PRO A 118 -13.82 -14.90 3.99
CA PRO A 118 -15.05 -14.09 3.91
C PRO A 118 -16.15 -14.44 4.91
N ALA A 119 -16.11 -15.65 5.49
CA ALA A 119 -17.10 -16.11 6.46
C ALA A 119 -16.74 -15.75 7.92
N GLU A 120 -15.48 -15.40 8.18
CA GLU A 120 -14.95 -15.11 9.52
C GLU A 120 -15.20 -13.65 9.91
N PHE A 121 -15.38 -13.40 11.21
CA PHE A 121 -15.31 -12.04 11.77
C PHE A 121 -13.84 -11.77 12.06
N ARG A 122 -13.26 -10.77 11.40
CA ARG A 122 -11.82 -10.49 11.54
C ARG A 122 -11.56 -9.04 11.91
N THR A 123 -10.58 -8.82 12.76
CA THR A 123 -9.99 -7.50 13.00
C THR A 123 -8.59 -7.48 12.41
N ILE A 124 -8.35 -6.56 11.48
CA ILE A 124 -7.06 -6.46 10.79
C ILE A 124 -6.50 -5.05 10.95
N LEU A 125 -5.24 -4.98 11.36
CA LEU A 125 -4.53 -3.71 11.52
C LEU A 125 -3.57 -3.48 10.36
N GLY A 126 -3.51 -2.23 9.89
CA GLY A 126 -2.54 -1.75 8.93
C GLY A 126 -1.69 -0.66 9.56
N PHE A 127 -0.37 -0.85 9.59
CA PHE A 127 0.60 0.16 9.97
C PHE A 127 1.39 0.58 8.74
N ALA A 128 1.13 1.80 8.26
CA ALA A 128 1.77 2.35 7.07
C ALA A 128 2.61 3.59 7.41
N ALA A 129 3.71 3.81 6.69
CA ALA A 129 4.38 5.12 6.68
C ALA A 129 4.74 5.60 5.27
N GLY A 130 4.32 6.82 4.94
CA GLY A 130 4.53 7.43 3.63
C GLY A 130 4.05 6.54 2.49
N ILE A 131 4.92 6.21 1.53
CA ILE A 131 4.56 5.38 0.37
C ILE A 131 4.36 3.89 0.70
N GLY A 132 4.71 3.46 1.93
CA GLY A 132 4.42 2.10 2.42
C GLY A 132 2.92 1.80 2.51
N ILE A 133 2.05 2.80 2.35
CA ILE A 133 0.62 2.59 2.22
C ILE A 133 0.23 1.74 0.99
N THR A 134 1.07 1.68 -0.04
CA THR A 134 0.71 1.13 -1.35
C THR A 134 0.20 -0.33 -1.32
N PRO A 135 0.92 -1.32 -0.75
CA PRO A 135 0.38 -2.67 -0.65
C PRO A 135 -0.78 -2.79 0.35
N ILE A 136 -0.77 -1.98 1.42
CA ILE A 136 -1.84 -1.97 2.43
C ILE A 136 -3.15 -1.47 1.82
N LEU A 137 -3.10 -0.48 0.91
CA LEU A 137 -4.27 0.01 0.20
C LEU A 137 -4.90 -1.08 -0.68
N SER A 138 -4.09 -1.88 -1.38
CA SER A 138 -4.56 -3.03 -2.15
C SER A 138 -5.26 -4.06 -1.26
N HIS A 139 -4.65 -4.40 -0.11
CA HIS A 139 -5.27 -5.26 0.91
C HIS A 139 -6.60 -4.71 1.39
N PHE A 140 -6.63 -3.45 1.81
CA PHE A 140 -7.80 -2.82 2.40
C PHE A 140 -8.96 -2.78 1.41
N LYS A 141 -8.71 -2.36 0.17
CA LYS A 141 -9.71 -2.42 -0.91
C LYS A 141 -10.26 -3.83 -1.10
N HIS A 142 -9.37 -4.83 -1.18
CA HIS A 142 -9.78 -6.22 -1.41
C HIS A 142 -10.63 -6.77 -0.27
N ILE A 143 -10.16 -6.64 0.98
CA ILE A 143 -10.83 -7.19 2.17
C ILE A 143 -12.17 -6.51 2.41
N LEU A 144 -12.26 -5.18 2.25
CA LEU A 144 -13.53 -4.47 2.41
C LEU A 144 -14.58 -4.95 1.42
N HIS A 145 -14.15 -5.27 0.19
CA HIS A 145 -14.99 -5.80 -0.87
C HIS A 145 -15.39 -7.26 -0.67
N SER A 146 -14.45 -8.15 -0.36
CA SER A 146 -14.69 -9.60 -0.34
C SER A 146 -15.10 -10.16 1.03
N GLU A 147 -14.81 -9.46 2.12
CA GLU A 147 -15.00 -9.99 3.48
C GLU A 147 -15.92 -9.10 4.33
N PRO A 148 -17.24 -9.21 4.15
CA PRO A 148 -18.22 -8.25 4.68
C PRO A 148 -18.25 -8.15 6.22
N ARG A 149 -17.62 -9.10 6.92
CA ARG A 149 -17.58 -9.20 8.38
C ARG A 149 -16.27 -8.71 9.00
N SER A 150 -15.29 -8.32 8.17
CA SER A 150 -14.01 -7.81 8.65
C SER A 150 -14.08 -6.32 8.98
N ARG A 151 -13.37 -5.93 10.05
CA ARG A 151 -13.10 -4.56 10.47
C ARG A 151 -11.62 -4.26 10.30
N LEU A 152 -11.32 -3.09 9.74
CA LEU A 152 -9.97 -2.65 9.42
C LEU A 152 -9.62 -1.38 10.17
N PHE A 153 -8.40 -1.32 10.69
CA PHE A 153 -7.84 -0.13 11.33
C PHE A 153 -6.54 0.24 10.66
N LEU A 154 -6.42 1.46 10.13
CA LEU A 154 -5.21 1.96 9.52
C LEU A 154 -4.55 3.01 10.42
N PHE A 155 -3.35 2.73 10.88
CA PHE A 155 -2.46 3.69 11.53
C PHE A 155 -1.43 4.19 10.51
N TYR A 156 -1.60 5.43 10.05
CA TYR A 156 -0.86 5.96 8.91
C TYR A 156 0.06 7.13 9.27
N GLY A 157 1.36 6.83 9.36
CA GLY A 157 2.42 7.80 9.64
C GLY A 157 2.84 8.63 8.42
N ASN A 158 2.78 9.95 8.56
CA ASN A 158 3.11 10.93 7.55
C ASN A 158 4.04 12.02 8.13
N LYS A 159 4.62 12.86 7.27
CA LYS A 159 5.35 14.04 7.78
C LYS A 159 4.37 15.13 8.21
N ASN A 160 3.42 15.44 7.35
CA ASN A 160 2.40 16.47 7.52
C ASN A 160 1.16 16.07 6.68
N ARG A 161 0.07 16.83 6.81
CA ARG A 161 -1.20 16.60 6.12
C ARG A 161 -1.10 16.66 4.59
N GLU A 162 -0.16 17.44 4.07
CA GLU A 162 0.08 17.59 2.62
C GLU A 162 0.83 16.41 2.00
N GLU A 163 1.61 15.66 2.80
CA GLU A 163 2.32 14.46 2.37
C GLU A 163 1.47 13.17 2.45
N VAL A 164 0.21 13.23 2.88
CA VAL A 164 -0.69 12.06 2.97
C VAL A 164 -1.06 11.59 1.56
N VAL A 165 -0.42 10.51 1.11
CA VAL A 165 -0.67 9.90 -0.21
C VAL A 165 -2.00 9.13 -0.17
N PHE A 166 -2.75 9.14 -1.27
CA PHE A 166 -4.06 8.46 -1.41
C PHE A 166 -5.14 8.91 -0.41
N LYS A 167 -5.01 10.09 0.21
CA LYS A 167 -6.00 10.61 1.16
C LYS A 167 -7.44 10.57 0.62
N LYS A 168 -7.67 11.04 -0.61
CA LYS A 168 -9.00 11.04 -1.24
C LYS A 168 -9.58 9.62 -1.39
N GLU A 169 -8.76 8.67 -1.81
CA GLU A 169 -9.13 7.27 -1.95
C GLU A 169 -9.52 6.66 -0.60
N LEU A 170 -8.72 6.94 0.44
CA LEU A 170 -8.94 6.47 1.80
C LEU A 170 -10.25 7.04 2.39
N GLU A 171 -10.51 8.33 2.20
CA GLU A 171 -11.78 8.93 2.65
C GLU A 171 -12.98 8.39 1.87
N LEU A 172 -12.83 8.08 0.58
CA LEU A 172 -13.89 7.42 -0.21
C LEU A 172 -14.18 6.02 0.32
N LEU A 173 -13.15 5.22 0.60
CA LEU A 173 -13.30 3.89 1.19
C LEU A 173 -13.99 3.98 2.56
N LYS A 174 -13.59 4.94 3.41
CA LYS A 174 -14.22 5.17 4.70
C LYS A 174 -15.70 5.54 4.55
N SER A 175 -16.02 6.44 3.62
CA SER A 175 -17.40 6.82 3.33
C SER A 175 -18.24 5.65 2.79
N GLN A 176 -17.64 4.74 2.02
CA GLN A 176 -18.33 3.62 1.41
C GLN A 176 -18.60 2.48 2.40
N TYR A 177 -17.64 2.18 3.29
CA TYR A 177 -17.70 1.02 4.18
C TYR A 177 -18.00 1.37 5.64
N GLY A 178 -18.10 2.66 5.97
CA GLY A 178 -18.52 3.14 7.28
C GLY A 178 -17.64 2.64 8.41
N GLU A 179 -18.26 2.10 9.46
CA GLU A 179 -17.61 1.62 10.69
C GLU A 179 -16.68 0.42 10.49
N ARG A 180 -16.65 -0.18 9.29
CA ARG A 180 -15.71 -1.25 8.96
C ARG A 180 -14.29 -0.76 8.66
N LEU A 181 -14.10 0.54 8.43
CA LEU A 181 -12.78 1.12 8.19
C LEU A 181 -12.55 2.34 9.09
N GLU A 182 -11.62 2.20 10.02
CA GLU A 182 -11.11 3.31 10.82
C GLU A 182 -9.70 3.69 10.36
N ILE A 183 -9.42 5.00 10.32
CA ILE A 183 -8.13 5.52 9.86
C ILE A 183 -7.65 6.59 10.84
N HIS A 184 -6.45 6.40 11.35
CA HIS A 184 -5.73 7.29 12.24
C HIS A 184 -4.49 7.82 11.55
N TYR A 185 -4.43 9.14 11.34
CA TYR A 185 -3.28 9.79 10.69
C TYR A 185 -2.33 10.38 11.74
N PHE A 186 -1.06 10.01 11.65
CA PHE A 186 0.02 10.48 12.53
C PHE A 186 0.97 11.40 11.76
N TYR A 187 1.46 12.46 12.40
CA TYR A 187 2.30 13.47 11.74
C TYR A 187 3.60 13.72 12.49
N SER A 188 4.73 13.41 11.85
CA SER A 188 6.05 13.54 12.47
C SER A 188 6.66 14.95 12.40
N GLN A 189 6.09 15.85 11.61
CA GLN A 189 6.59 17.22 11.36
C GLN A 189 5.47 18.27 11.33
N GLU A 190 4.28 17.95 11.83
CA GLU A 190 3.16 18.89 11.97
C GLU A 190 2.56 18.74 13.37
N LYS A 191 2.38 19.87 14.07
CA LYS A 191 1.64 19.90 15.33
C LYS A 191 0.16 20.04 15.04
N ILE A 192 -0.64 19.12 15.58
CA ILE A 192 -2.08 19.05 15.36
C ILE A 192 -2.89 19.14 16.66
N GLY A 193 -2.23 19.35 17.79
CA GLY A 193 -2.86 19.67 19.08
C GLY A 193 -3.26 18.46 19.92
N ASN A 194 -3.02 17.24 19.41
CA ASN A 194 -3.17 16.01 20.17
C ASN A 194 -1.85 15.20 20.10
N PRO A 195 -1.09 15.11 21.21
CA PRO A 195 0.20 14.42 21.25
C PRO A 195 0.18 12.96 20.81
N LEU A 196 -0.97 12.26 20.91
CA LEU A 196 -1.12 10.88 20.44
C LEU A 196 -0.80 10.75 18.95
N TYR A 197 -1.24 11.73 18.17
CA TYR A 197 -1.12 11.75 16.71
C TYR A 197 0.12 12.52 16.21
N GLU A 198 0.98 12.99 17.12
CA GLU A 198 2.21 13.71 16.80
C GLU A 198 3.43 12.81 16.96
N GLY A 199 4.30 12.77 15.93
CA GLY A 199 5.50 11.96 15.91
C GLY A 199 5.46 10.82 14.90
N ARG A 200 6.44 9.91 15.01
CA ARG A 200 6.51 8.70 14.19
C ARG A 200 5.75 7.57 14.87
N LEU A 201 5.29 6.61 14.07
CA LEU A 201 4.87 5.30 14.57
C LEU A 201 6.14 4.57 15.03
N ASP A 202 6.33 4.50 16.35
CA ASP A 202 7.38 3.79 17.07
C ASP A 202 6.77 3.11 18.30
N ASP A 203 7.54 2.33 19.05
CA ASP A 203 7.08 1.51 20.20
C ASP A 203 6.24 2.33 21.17
N LYS A 204 6.72 3.53 21.52
CA LYS A 204 6.01 4.42 22.45
C LYS A 204 4.66 4.84 21.89
N ARG A 205 4.56 5.05 20.58
CA ARG A 205 3.30 5.38 19.92
C ARG A 205 2.40 4.15 19.81
N LEU A 206 2.95 2.96 19.59
CA LEU A 206 2.18 1.72 19.60
C LEU A 206 1.53 1.48 20.97
N ASP A 207 2.28 1.68 22.06
CA ASP A 207 1.73 1.59 23.42
C ASP A 207 0.54 2.56 23.61
N LEU A 208 0.67 3.80 23.13
CA LEU A 208 -0.42 4.78 23.22
C LEU A 208 -1.62 4.40 22.35
N ILE A 209 -1.39 3.85 21.15
CA ILE A 209 -2.45 3.36 20.26
C ILE A 209 -3.24 2.24 20.93
N ILE A 210 -2.54 1.23 21.44
CA ILE A 210 -3.17 0.09 22.12
C ILE A 210 -4.00 0.59 23.30
N ASN A 211 -3.41 1.46 24.13
CA ASN A 211 -4.05 1.92 25.37
C ASN A 211 -5.19 2.93 25.16
N GLN A 212 -5.20 3.71 24.07
CA GLN A 212 -6.15 4.83 23.91
C GLN A 212 -7.11 4.69 22.73
N LEU A 213 -6.76 3.90 21.71
CA LEU A 213 -7.56 3.77 20.48
C LEU A 213 -8.14 2.37 20.30
N MET A 214 -7.60 1.39 21.01
CA MET A 214 -7.97 -0.01 20.86
C MET A 214 -8.67 -0.58 22.10
N MET A 215 -9.32 0.26 22.92
CA MET A 215 -10.12 -0.23 24.05
C MET A 215 -11.49 -0.72 23.57
N ILE A 216 -11.92 -1.90 24.03
CA ILE A 216 -13.22 -2.49 23.65
C ILE A 216 -14.36 -1.91 24.51
N ASP A 217 -14.06 -1.51 25.75
CA ASP A 217 -15.02 -0.94 26.69
C ASP A 217 -14.31 0.04 27.65
N ASP A 218 -14.96 1.14 28.03
CA ASP A 218 -14.46 2.09 29.04
C ASP A 218 -14.54 1.50 30.47
N THR A 219 -15.13 0.31 30.64
CA THR A 219 -15.41 -0.32 31.94
C THR A 219 -14.55 -1.54 32.28
N ASP A 220 -13.81 -2.10 31.31
CA ASP A 220 -12.94 -3.27 31.52
C ASP A 220 -11.53 -2.97 30.95
N GLU A 221 -10.65 -2.43 31.81
CA GLU A 221 -9.28 -2.01 31.45
C GLU A 221 -8.35 -3.18 31.01
N GLU A 222 -8.81 -4.43 31.09
CA GLU A 222 -8.00 -5.63 30.82
C GLU A 222 -8.20 -6.23 29.41
N VAL A 223 -9.19 -5.81 28.62
CA VAL A 223 -9.44 -6.39 27.28
C VAL A 223 -9.41 -5.32 26.20
N THR A 224 -8.40 -5.43 25.33
CA THR A 224 -8.22 -4.51 24.21
C THR A 224 -8.58 -5.20 22.89
N LEU A 225 -8.97 -4.41 21.89
CA LEU A 225 -9.16 -4.87 20.52
C LEU A 225 -7.88 -5.54 20.00
N TRP A 226 -6.71 -5.13 20.51
CA TRP A 226 -5.42 -5.72 20.21
C TRP A 226 -5.37 -7.23 20.52
N ASP A 227 -6.02 -7.67 21.60
CA ASP A 227 -6.09 -9.09 22.00
C ASP A 227 -6.95 -9.94 21.04
N SER A 228 -7.73 -9.27 20.19
CA SER A 228 -8.63 -9.89 19.20
C SER A 228 -8.19 -9.67 17.75
N VAL A 229 -6.95 -9.22 17.53
CA VAL A 229 -6.42 -8.97 16.19
C VAL A 229 -6.07 -10.29 15.50
N ASP A 230 -6.64 -10.51 14.32
CA ASP A 230 -6.35 -11.69 13.50
C ASP A 230 -5.09 -11.51 12.67
N GLU A 231 -4.87 -10.31 12.12
CA GLU A 231 -3.77 -10.04 11.20
C GLU A 231 -3.22 -8.61 11.37
N VAL A 232 -1.91 -8.46 11.23
CA VAL A 232 -1.22 -7.16 11.24
C VAL A 232 -0.39 -7.01 9.97
N LEU A 233 -0.70 -5.98 9.19
CA LEU A 233 0.02 -5.59 7.99
C LEU A 233 0.91 -4.39 8.29
N ILE A 234 2.23 -4.51 8.11
CA ILE A 234 3.18 -3.41 8.37
C ILE A 234 3.99 -3.11 7.12
N CYS A 235 4.01 -1.84 6.69
CA CYS A 235 4.84 -1.41 5.57
C CYS A 235 5.31 0.04 5.73
N GLY A 236 6.62 0.23 5.70
CA GLY A 236 7.25 1.53 5.89
C GLY A 236 8.77 1.44 5.75
N LYS A 237 9.48 2.46 6.23
CA LYS A 237 10.94 2.37 6.34
C LYS A 237 11.33 1.30 7.35
N GLY A 238 12.47 0.65 7.14
CA GLY A 238 12.91 -0.48 7.99
C GLY A 238 13.03 -0.15 9.48
N GLU A 239 13.22 1.12 9.87
CA GLU A 239 13.20 1.54 11.29
C GLU A 239 11.83 1.35 11.93
N MET A 240 10.74 1.67 11.21
CA MET A 240 9.35 1.48 11.69
C MET A 240 8.97 0.00 11.78
N ILE A 241 9.56 -0.85 10.94
CA ILE A 241 9.23 -2.29 10.91
C ILE A 241 9.95 -3.04 12.04
N LYS A 242 11.09 -2.51 12.51
CA LYS A 242 11.95 -3.16 13.51
C LYS A 242 11.73 -2.67 14.93
N SER A 243 11.12 -1.49 15.07
CA SER A 243 10.64 -0.95 16.34
C SER A 243 9.43 -1.79 16.77
#